data_AF-A0A348TWG1-F1
#
_entry.id   AF-A0A348TWG1-F1
#
_cell.length_a   1.000
_cell.length_b   1.000
_cell.length_c   1.000
_cell.angle_alpha   90.00
_cell.angle_beta   90.00
_cell.angle_gamma   90.00
#
_symmetry.space_group_name_H-M   'P 1'
#
loop_
_entity.id
_entity.type
_entity.pdbx_description
1 polymer ?
#
loop_
_entity_poly.entity_id
_entity_poly.type
_entity_poly.pdbx_seq_one_letter_code
_entity_poly.pdbx_strand_id
1 'polypeptide(L)' 'FKDEEGKSQLCHTLNGSAMALPRVLAALLENHQEVDGIRIPAALVPYTGFDKIA' A
#
# COMPACT_ATOMS: atom_id res chain seq x y z
N PHE A 1 -10.55 9.66 25.13
CA PHE A 1 -11.36 10.72 24.49
C PHE A 1 -12.27 11.35 25.55
N LYS A 2 -12.92 12.49 25.27
CA LYS A 2 -13.96 13.03 26.18
C LYS A 2 -15.33 12.73 25.59
N ASP A 3 -16.26 12.29 26.44
CA ASP A 3 -17.67 12.17 26.04
C ASP A 3 -18.36 13.55 26.02
N GLU A 4 -19.64 13.57 25.65
CA GLU A 4 -20.45 14.80 25.57
C GLU A 4 -20.56 15.55 26.90
N GLU A 5 -20.38 14.84 28.02
CA GLU A 5 -20.37 15.39 29.38
C GLU A 5 -18.97 15.88 29.82
N GLY A 6 -17.96 15.78 28.94
CA GLY A 6 -16.59 16.23 29.19
C GLY A 6 -15.75 15.28 30.04
N LYS A 7 -16.25 14.08 30.34
CA LYS A 7 -15.56 13.08 31.16
C LYS A 7 -14.56 12.29 30.32
N SER A 8 -13.39 12.02 30.90
CA SER A 8 -12.35 11.22 30.25
C SER A 8 -12.75 9.75 30.16
N GLN A 9 -12.66 9.19 28.95
CA GLN A 9 -12.97 7.80 28.62
C GLN A 9 -11.77 7.11 27.93
N LEU A 10 -11.61 5.81 28.17
CA LEU A 10 -10.60 4.97 27.50
C LEU A 10 -10.96 4.79 26.03
N CYS A 11 -10.01 5.04 25.12
CA CYS A 11 -10.24 4.85 23.68
C CYS A 11 -10.21 3.36 23.32
N HIS A 12 -11.16 2.92 22.49
CA HIS A 12 -11.01 1.68 21.74
C HIS A 12 -9.93 1.85 20.67
N THR A 13 -9.17 0.79 20.41
CA THR A 13 -8.15 0.79 19.38
C THR A 13 -8.48 -0.27 18.33
N LEU A 14 -8.20 0.04 17.08
CA LEU A 14 -8.25 -0.88 15.95
C LEU A 14 -6.91 -0.82 15.24
N ASN A 15 -6.47 -1.95 14.69
CA ASN A 15 -5.30 -2.01 13.84
C ASN A 15 -5.62 -2.79 12.56
N GLY A 16 -4.90 -2.47 11.49
CA GLY A 16 -4.95 -3.15 10.21
C GLY A 16 -3.64 -2.89 9.46
N SER A 17 -3.14 -3.91 8.77
CA SER A 17 -1.93 -3.75 7.95
C SER A 17 -2.26 -2.90 6.72
N ALA A 18 -1.49 -1.84 6.50
CA ALA A 18 -1.62 -1.05 5.26
C ALA A 18 -1.03 -1.81 4.06
N MET A 19 0.17 -2.38 4.20
CA MET A 19 0.87 -3.07 3.12
C MET A 19 1.85 -4.11 3.68
N ALA A 20 1.82 -5.33 3.12
CA ALA A 20 2.82 -6.36 3.38
C ALA A 20 3.80 -6.47 2.20
N LEU A 21 4.96 -5.79 2.33
CA LEU A 21 5.92 -5.57 1.25
C LEU A 21 6.24 -6.82 0.41
N PRO A 22 6.62 -8.00 0.98
CA PRO A 22 7.02 -9.13 0.15
C PRO A 22 5.86 -9.70 -0.69
N ARG A 23 4.65 -9.74 -0.14
CA ARG A 23 3.47 -10.26 -0.85
C ARG A 23 2.98 -9.29 -1.91
N VAL A 24 3.00 -8.00 -1.60
CA VAL A 24 2.59 -6.95 -2.55
C VAL A 24 3.59 -6.86 -3.70
N LEU A 25 4.89 -7.00 -3.45
CA LEU A 25 5.89 -7.03 -4.52
C LEU A 25 5.65 -8.22 -5.47
N ALA A 26 5.46 -9.44 -4.96
CA ALA A 26 5.17 -10.60 -5.80
C ALA A 26 3.93 -10.38 -6.67
N ALA A 27 2.83 -9.93 -6.07
CA ALA A 27 1.60 -9.63 -6.80
C ALA A 27 1.80 -8.53 -7.87
N LEU A 28 2.55 -7.47 -7.57
CA LEU A 28 2.86 -6.43 -8.54
C LEU A 28 3.62 -6.98 -9.74
N LEU A 29 4.66 -7.79 -9.50
CA LEU A 29 5.46 -8.38 -10.57
C LEU A 29 4.64 -9.35 -11.42
N GLU A 30 3.94 -10.29 -10.78
CA GLU A 30 3.16 -11.32 -11.49
C GLU A 30 2.00 -10.73 -12.31
N ASN A 31 1.28 -9.74 -11.78
CA ASN A 31 0.10 -9.19 -12.47
C ASN A 31 0.45 -8.16 -13.56
N HIS A 32 1.70 -7.72 -13.65
CA HIS A 32 2.13 -6.73 -14.63
C HIS A 32 3.22 -7.26 -15.59
N GLN A 33 3.39 -8.59 -15.66
CA GLN A 33 4.23 -9.21 -16.67
C GLN A 33 3.67 -8.96 -18.07
N GLU A 34 4.55 -8.52 -18.97
CA GLU A 34 4.35 -8.37 -20.40
C GLU A 34 5.40 -9.21 -21.14
N VAL A 35 5.24 -9.38 -22.46
CA VAL A 35 6.17 -10.18 -23.29
C VAL A 35 7.61 -9.66 -23.22
N ASP A 36 7.78 -8.37 -23.01
CA ASP A 36 9.06 -7.63 -23.08
C ASP A 36 9.49 -7.03 -21.73
N GLY A 37 8.91 -7.49 -20.60
CA GLY A 37 9.29 -7.02 -19.27
C GLY A 37 8.12 -6.92 -18.30
N ILE A 38 8.25 -6.07 -17.27
CA ILE A 38 7.20 -5.84 -16.27
C ILE A 38 6.80 -4.38 -16.28
N ARG A 39 5.52 -4.10 -16.55
CA ARG A 39 4.97 -2.74 -16.50
C ARG A 39 4.86 -2.25 -15.06
N ILE A 40 5.34 -1.04 -14.79
CA ILE A 40 5.13 -0.40 -13.49
C ILE A 40 3.74 0.26 -13.45
N PRO A 41 2.93 0.05 -12.38
CA PRO A 41 1.68 0.77 -12.22
C PRO A 41 1.91 2.28 -12.28
N ALA A 42 1.03 3.02 -12.98
CA ALA A 42 1.17 4.47 -13.16
C ALA A 42 1.35 5.25 -11.83
N ALA A 43 0.71 4.77 -10.75
CA ALA A 43 0.84 5.34 -9.42
C ALA A 43 2.24 5.22 -8.81
N LEU A 44 3.05 4.25 -9.27
CA LEU A 44 4.40 3.99 -8.77
C LEU A 44 5.49 4.66 -9.61
N VAL A 45 5.21 5.07 -10.84
CA VAL A 45 6.17 5.71 -11.75
C VAL A 45 6.85 6.96 -11.15
N PRO A 46 6.15 7.86 -10.41
CA PRO A 46 6.81 9.00 -9.77
C PRO A 46 7.85 8.61 -8.72
N TYR A 47 7.78 7.39 -8.18
CA TYR A 47 8.68 6.88 -7.16
C TYR A 47 9.83 6.05 -7.74
N THR A 48 9.58 5.34 -8.84
CA THR A 48 10.58 4.49 -9.52
C THR A 48 11.41 5.27 -10.55
N GLY A 49 10.84 6.31 -11.18
CA GLY A 49 11.48 7.07 -12.24
C GLY A 49 11.48 6.38 -13.62
N PHE A 50 10.80 5.23 -13.73
CA PHE A 50 10.64 4.46 -14.97
C PHE A 50 9.27 3.76 -14.99
N ASP A 51 8.78 3.43 -16.18
CA ASP A 51 7.49 2.79 -16.43
C ASP A 51 7.57 1.30 -16.76
N LYS A 52 8.78 0.76 -16.98
CA LYS A 52 9.03 -0.66 -17.27
C LYS A 52 10.33 -1.18 -16.66
N ILE A 53 10.29 -2.40 -16.14
CA ILE A 53 11.47 -3.22 -15.80
C ILE A 53 11.76 -4.13 -17.00
N ALA A 54 12.97 -4.07 -17.54
CA ALA A 54 13.44 -4.93 -18.64
C ALA A 54 13.94 -6.29 -18.13
#